data_AF-A0A352DYE7-F1
#
_entry.id   AF-A0A352DYE7-F1
#
_cell.length_a   1.000
_cell.length_b   1.000
_cell.length_c   1.000
_cell.angle_alpha   90.00
_cell.angle_beta   90.00
_cell.angle_gamma   90.00
#
_symmetry.space_group_name_H-M   'P 1'
#
loop_
_entity.id
_entity.type
_entity.pdbx_description
1 polymer ?
#
loop_
_entity_poly.entity_id
_entity_poly.type
_entity_poly.pdbx_seq_one_letter_code
_entity_poly.pdbx_strand_id
1 'polypeptide(L)'
;MASFPGKRPFNDGPSILDQPRVIPGAGPAPHNDSRHGWAYEKPLNDPAIAEIWCYTPRYGYRAGETIDFHVHSTRAVFEIEIYREGPTPEVVYR
;
A
#
# COMPACT_ATOMS: atom_id res chain seq x y z
N MET A 1 -28.97 15.01 -13.44
CA MET A 1 -28.03 13.90 -13.18
C MET A 1 -26.65 14.38 -13.59
N ALA A 2 -25.87 14.90 -12.65
CA ALA A 2 -24.57 15.49 -12.95
C ALA A 2 -23.53 14.38 -13.09
N SER A 3 -22.92 14.28 -14.27
CA SER A 3 -21.77 13.41 -14.53
C SER A 3 -20.60 13.94 -13.72
N PHE A 4 -20.13 13.17 -12.73
CA PHE A 4 -18.85 13.44 -12.10
C PHE A 4 -17.77 13.12 -13.14
N PRO A 5 -16.91 14.08 -13.53
CA PRO A 5 -15.79 13.76 -14.41
C PRO A 5 -14.97 12.69 -13.72
N GLY A 6 -14.79 11.55 -14.41
CA GLY A 6 -14.11 10.38 -13.85
C GLY A 6 -12.84 10.81 -13.15
N LYS A 7 -12.75 10.54 -11.83
CA LYS A 7 -11.53 10.79 -11.08
C LYS A 7 -10.41 10.03 -11.79
N ARG A 8 -9.51 10.76 -12.44
CA ARG A 8 -8.27 10.17 -12.95
C ARG A 8 -7.64 9.40 -11.79
N PRO A 9 -7.21 8.15 -11.98
CA PRO A 9 -6.46 7.41 -10.98
C PRO A 9 -5.36 8.29 -10.38
N PHE A 10 -5.06 8.13 -9.09
CA PHE A 10 -4.11 8.98 -8.36
C PHE A 10 -2.74 9.10 -9.07
N ASN A 11 -2.37 8.11 -9.87
CA ASN A 11 -1.13 8.05 -10.64
C ASN A 11 -1.18 8.70 -12.03
N ASP A 12 -2.37 9.08 -12.52
CA ASP A 12 -2.61 9.55 -13.90
C ASP A 12 -2.70 11.08 -14.02
N GLY A 13 -2.49 11.80 -12.92
CA GLY A 13 -2.33 13.25 -12.89
C GLY A 13 -0.85 13.67 -12.87
N PRO A 14 -0.52 14.92 -13.22
CA PRO A 14 0.84 15.43 -13.07
C PRO A 14 1.34 15.27 -11.63
N SER A 15 2.62 14.91 -11.46
CA SER A 15 3.26 14.95 -10.15
C SER A 15 3.27 16.39 -9.65
N ILE A 16 2.97 16.58 -8.35
CA ILE A 16 3.16 17.89 -7.70
C ILE A 16 4.63 18.30 -7.66
N LEU A 17 5.54 17.33 -7.86
CA LEU A 17 6.98 17.50 -7.92
C LEU A 17 7.52 17.52 -9.36
N ASP A 18 6.64 17.55 -10.37
CA ASP A 18 6.99 17.52 -11.80
C ASP A 18 7.84 16.30 -12.23
N GLN A 19 7.73 15.20 -11.46
CA GLN A 19 8.38 13.93 -11.75
C GLN A 19 7.49 12.99 -12.57
N PRO A 20 8.04 12.14 -13.45
CA PRO A 20 7.27 11.10 -14.13
C PRO A 20 6.66 10.12 -13.11
N ARG A 21 5.31 10.05 -13.03
CA ARG A 21 4.60 9.13 -12.12
C ARG A 21 4.61 7.68 -12.61
N VAL A 22 4.56 7.50 -13.92
CA VAL A 22 4.81 6.22 -14.58
C VAL A 22 6.22 6.27 -15.13
N ILE A 23 7.09 5.44 -14.58
CA ILE A 23 8.45 5.27 -15.09
C ILE A 23 8.42 3.99 -15.89
N PRO A 24 8.48 4.04 -17.24
CA PRO A 24 8.46 2.85 -18.06
C PRO A 24 9.66 1.97 -17.71
N GLY A 25 9.44 0.69 -17.38
CA GLY A 25 10.49 -0.29 -17.13
C GLY A 25 10.23 -1.22 -15.94
N ALA A 26 10.90 -2.38 -15.93
CA ALA A 26 10.94 -3.28 -14.78
C ALA A 26 11.93 -2.74 -13.73
N GLY A 27 11.49 -2.53 -12.49
CA GLY A 27 12.40 -2.20 -11.37
C GLY A 27 12.83 -0.73 -11.28
N PRO A 28 13.45 -0.31 -10.17
CA PRO A 28 13.14 0.95 -9.51
C PRO A 28 13.80 2.14 -10.20
N ALA A 29 13.06 3.24 -10.23
CA ALA A 29 13.64 4.54 -10.46
C ALA A 29 13.79 5.26 -9.11
N PRO A 30 14.79 6.13 -8.99
CA PRO A 30 15.15 6.79 -7.74
C PRO A 30 14.05 7.77 -7.33
N HIS A 31 13.51 7.58 -6.13
CA HIS A 31 12.66 8.56 -5.44
C HIS A 31 13.46 9.12 -4.25
N ASN A 32 13.19 10.37 -3.91
CA ASN A 32 14.00 11.22 -3.03
C ASN A 32 14.18 10.69 -1.58
N ASP A 33 13.46 9.65 -1.17
CA ASP A 33 13.55 9.06 0.17
C ASP A 33 14.14 7.64 0.19
N SER A 34 14.61 7.14 -0.96
CA SER A 34 15.34 5.88 -1.03
C SER A 34 16.83 6.10 -0.84
N ARG A 35 17.34 5.82 0.37
CA ARG A 35 18.76 5.50 0.50
C ARG A 35 19.06 4.22 -0.29
N HIS A 36 19.92 4.32 -1.30
CA HIS A 36 20.74 3.22 -1.86
C HIS A 36 20.03 1.99 -2.45
N GLY A 37 19.31 2.13 -3.56
CA GLY A 37 19.08 1.01 -4.49
C GLY A 37 18.19 -0.13 -3.98
N TRP A 38 17.39 0.11 -2.94
CA TRP A 38 16.39 -0.86 -2.49
C TRP A 38 15.21 -0.91 -3.47
N ALA A 39 14.79 -2.12 -3.83
CA ALA A 39 13.55 -2.35 -4.55
C ALA A 39 12.38 -2.05 -3.59
N TYR A 40 11.56 -1.07 -3.94
CA TYR A 40 10.31 -0.79 -3.24
C TYR A 40 9.15 -1.27 -4.08
N GLU A 41 8.11 -1.74 -3.41
CA GLU A 41 6.85 -2.09 -4.05
C GLU A 41 6.18 -0.83 -4.62
N LYS A 42 5.73 -0.92 -5.88
CA LYS A 42 4.99 0.14 -6.57
C LYS A 42 3.61 -0.40 -6.93
N PRO A 43 2.57 0.45 -6.95
CA PRO A 43 1.31 0.05 -7.54
C PRO A 43 1.53 -0.29 -9.02
N LEU A 44 1.10 -1.48 -9.44
CA LEU A 44 1.18 -1.94 -10.82
C LEU A 44 0.06 -1.36 -11.69
N ASN A 45 -1.06 -0.93 -11.08
CA ASN A 45 -2.28 -0.51 -11.78
C ASN A 45 -2.83 -1.56 -12.77
N ASP A 46 -2.47 -2.84 -12.60
CA ASP A 46 -3.01 -3.95 -13.39
C ASP A 46 -4.24 -4.53 -12.67
N PRO A 47 -5.46 -4.42 -13.24
CA PRO A 47 -6.67 -4.92 -12.58
C PRO A 47 -6.68 -6.46 -12.38
N ALA A 48 -5.86 -7.21 -13.12
CA ALA A 48 -5.70 -8.65 -12.95
C ALA A 48 -4.93 -9.00 -11.67
N ILE A 49 -4.11 -8.08 -11.16
CA ILE A 49 -3.31 -8.27 -9.95
C ILE A 49 -4.05 -7.64 -8.76
N ALA A 50 -4.23 -8.42 -7.70
CA ALA A 50 -4.75 -7.90 -6.45
C ALA A 50 -3.62 -7.18 -5.70
N GLU A 51 -3.89 -5.95 -5.27
CA GLU A 51 -2.94 -5.15 -4.52
C GLU A 51 -3.59 -4.75 -3.20
N ILE A 52 -2.82 -4.76 -2.11
CA ILE A 52 -3.29 -4.46 -0.78
C ILE A 52 -2.18 -3.83 0.06
N TRP A 53 -2.52 -2.76 0.77
CA TRP A 53 -1.66 -2.12 1.76
C TRP A 53 -2.42 -1.97 3.07
N CYS A 54 -1.76 -2.26 4.18
CA CYS A 54 -2.32 -2.17 5.51
C CYS A 54 -1.39 -1.36 6.40
N TYR A 55 -1.95 -0.37 7.09
CA TYR A 55 -1.22 0.49 8.01
C TYR A 55 -1.98 0.61 9.33
N THR A 56 -1.27 1.06 10.36
CA THR A 56 -1.90 1.52 11.59
C THR A 56 -1.29 2.87 11.98
N PRO A 57 -2.01 3.75 12.70
CA PRO A 57 -1.54 5.10 12.99
C PRO A 57 -0.41 5.18 14.01
N ARG A 58 -0.06 4.06 14.67
CA ARG A 58 0.90 4.00 15.77
C ARG A 58 1.89 2.85 15.57
N TYR A 59 3.13 3.05 16.00
CA TYR A 59 4.19 2.03 15.93
C TYR A 59 4.06 0.92 16.98
N GLY A 60 3.26 1.11 18.03
CA GLY A 60 3.13 0.15 19.12
C GLY A 60 1.88 0.39 19.96
N TYR A 61 1.41 -0.70 20.56
CA TYR A 61 0.16 -0.76 21.32
C TYR A 61 0.41 -1.51 22.63
N ARG A 62 -0.26 -1.08 23.70
CA ARG A 62 -0.26 -1.83 24.97
C ARG A 62 -1.36 -2.89 24.97
N ALA A 63 -1.20 -3.89 25.85
CA ALA A 63 -2.26 -4.87 26.08
C ALA A 63 -3.56 -4.17 26.50
N GLY A 64 -4.67 -4.57 25.88
CA GLY A 64 -6.00 -3.97 26.09
C GLY A 64 -6.30 -2.76 25.20
N GLU A 65 -5.35 -2.24 24.43
CA GLU A 65 -5.61 -1.18 23.45
C GLU A 65 -6.21 -1.74 22.15
N THR A 66 -7.01 -0.90 21.49
CA THR A 66 -7.54 -1.17 20.14
C THR A 66 -6.51 -0.78 19.07
N ILE A 67 -6.37 -1.64 18.06
CA ILE A 67 -5.59 -1.37 16.85
C ILE A 67 -6.55 -0.95 15.74
N ASP A 68 -6.33 0.24 15.18
CA ASP A 68 -7.08 0.74 14.03
C ASP A 68 -6.33 0.40 12.73
N PHE A 69 -6.82 -0.60 12.00
CA PHE A 69 -6.26 -1.00 10.71
C PHE A 69 -6.84 -0.15 9.58
N HIS A 70 -5.96 0.50 8.82
CA HIS A 70 -6.30 1.25 7.62
C HIS A 70 -5.84 0.45 6.40
N VAL A 71 -6.81 -0.11 5.66
CA VAL A 71 -6.55 -0.96 4.49
C VAL A 71 -6.93 -0.21 3.21
N HIS A 72 -6.03 -0.27 2.23
CA HIS A 72 -6.29 0.17 0.86
C HIS A 72 -6.08 -1.02 -0.07
N SER A 73 -7.11 -1.39 -0.84
CA SER A 73 -7.05 -2.55 -1.74
C SER A 73 -7.76 -2.30 -3.06
N THR A 74 -7.31 -3.00 -4.10
CA THR A 74 -8.01 -3.10 -5.39
C THR A 74 -9.16 -4.11 -5.38
N ARG A 75 -9.39 -4.80 -4.26
CA ARG A 75 -10.50 -5.75 -4.05
C ARG A 75 -11.45 -5.24 -2.96
N ALA A 76 -12.72 -5.65 -3.07
CA ALA A 76 -13.78 -5.20 -2.17
C ALA A 76 -13.79 -5.95 -0.82
N VAL A 77 -13.14 -7.10 -0.75
CA VAL A 77 -13.12 -7.98 0.43
C VAL A 77 -11.68 -8.38 0.73
N PHE A 78 -11.34 -8.42 2.00
CA PHE A 78 -10.06 -8.89 2.51
C PHE A 78 -10.27 -9.63 3.83
N GLU A 79 -9.27 -10.43 4.20
CA GLU A 79 -9.19 -11.12 5.48
C GLU A 79 -7.93 -10.65 6.21
N ILE A 80 -7.90 -10.78 7.54
CA ILE A 80 -6.74 -10.41 8.35
C ILE A 80 -6.37 -11.55 9.29
N GLU A 81 -5.10 -11.94 9.26
CA GLU A 81 -4.53 -12.87 10.24
C GLU A 81 -3.39 -12.15 10.96
N ILE A 82 -3.33 -12.27 12.28
CA ILE A 82 -2.24 -11.71 13.08
C ILE A 82 -1.34 -12.84 13.51
N TYR A 83 -0.06 -12.71 13.20
CA TYR A 83 0.98 -13.64 13.60
C TYR A 83 1.85 -13.03 14.70
N ARG A 84 2.17 -13.84 15.71
CA ARG A 84 3.28 -13.55 16.61
C ARG A 84 4.55 -14.09 15.97
N GLU A 85 5.45 -13.18 15.63
CA GLU A 85 6.79 -13.52 15.15
C GLU A 85 7.64 -14.18 16.25
N GLY A 86 8.46 -15.14 15.87
CA GLY A 86 9.32 -15.94 16.76
C GLY A 86 10.06 -17.03 15.99
N PRO A 87 10.81 -17.93 16.65
CA PRO A 87 11.47 -19.07 15.99
C PRO A 87 10.51 -19.97 15.22
N THR A 88 9.24 -19.97 15.63
CA THR A 88 8.12 -20.57 14.90
C THR A 88 6.97 -19.57 14.93
N PRO A 89 6.56 -19.01 13.79
CA PRO A 89 5.43 -18.08 13.72
C PRO A 89 4.14 -18.76 14.21
N GLU A 90 3.37 -18.03 15.02
CA GLU A 90 2.10 -18.51 15.59
C GLU A 90 0.95 -17.58 15.18
N VAL A 91 -0.14 -18.14 14.64
CA VAL A 91 -1.38 -17.37 14.40
C VAL A 91 -2.04 -17.08 15.75
N VAL A 92 -2.23 -15.80 16.07
CA VAL A 92 -2.87 -15.36 17.32
C VAL A 92 -4.24 -14.71 17.11
N TYR A 93 -4.63 -14.43 15.86
CA TYR A 93 -5.95 -13.90 15.49
C TYR A 93 -6.31 -14.25 14.04
N ARG A 94 -7.60 -14.46 13.78
CA ARG A 94 -8.24 -14.66 12.46
C ARG A 94 -9.59 -13.97 12.42
#